data_AF-A0A8J3SL31-F1
#
_entry.id   AF-A0A8J3SL31-F1
#
_cell.length_a   1.000
_cell.length_b   1.000
_cell.length_c   1.000
_cell.angle_alpha   90.00
_cell.angle_beta   90.00
_cell.angle_gamma   90.00
#
_symmetry.space_group_name_H-M   'P 1'
#
loop_
_entity.id
_entity.type
_entity.pdbx_description
1 polymer ?
#
loop_
_entity_poly.entity_id
_entity_poly.type
_entity_poly.pdbx_seq_one_letter_code
_entity_poly.pdbx_strand_id
1 'polypeptide(L)'
;MPLTNQKVLDHVFLKEMYDDGYFPDHVVDKGRAILLRLCERIEAERPADLAALYALTKPATEEFNALEEEFEAAGSMIDTIGREIIGDHFWFVALAYGFTDADGEELIAAREW
;
A
#
# COMPACT_ATOMS: atom_id res chain seq x y z
N MET A 1 13.02 1.61 11.97
CA MET A 1 13.28 2.96 12.54
C MET A 1 11.93 3.66 12.57
N PRO A 2 11.65 4.57 13.52
CA PRO A 2 10.40 5.33 13.46
C PRO A 2 10.36 6.13 12.14
N LEU A 3 9.20 6.18 11.50
CA LEU A 3 8.96 6.99 10.31
C LEU A 3 9.22 8.47 10.59
N THR A 4 9.83 9.16 9.62
CA THR A 4 10.21 10.57 9.73
C THR A 4 9.53 11.46 8.70
N ASN A 5 8.99 10.90 7.62
CA ASN A 5 8.29 11.69 6.61
C ASN A 5 6.96 12.23 7.15
N GLN A 6 6.87 13.55 7.33
CA GLN A 6 5.69 14.21 7.88
C GLN A 6 4.42 13.96 7.05
N LYS A 7 4.53 13.87 5.71
CA LYS A 7 3.37 13.55 4.86
C LYS A 7 2.79 12.19 5.21
N VAL A 8 3.65 11.20 5.47
CA VAL A 8 3.23 9.84 5.84
C VAL A 8 2.67 9.82 7.26
N LEU A 9 3.28 10.54 8.19
CA LEU A 9 2.82 10.62 9.58
C LEU A 9 1.43 11.26 9.72
N ASP A 10 1.11 12.23 8.87
CA ASP A 10 -0.20 12.91 8.86
C ASP A 10 -1.25 12.18 8.01
N HIS A 11 -0.87 11.14 7.26
CA HIS A 11 -1.75 10.44 6.34
C HIS A 11 -2.48 9.27 6.99
N VAL A 12 -3.78 9.19 6.74
CA VAL A 12 -4.62 8.07 7.21
C VAL A 12 -4.77 7.06 6.08
N PHE A 13 -3.99 5.98 6.16
CA PHE A 13 -4.04 4.89 5.18
C PHE A 13 -5.32 4.07 5.27
N LEU A 14 -5.86 3.71 4.10
CA LEU A 14 -7.02 2.84 3.88
C LEU A 14 -8.30 3.35 4.57
N LYS A 15 -8.41 4.67 4.78
CA LYS A 15 -9.55 5.27 5.49
C LYS A 15 -10.89 4.86 4.87
N GLU A 16 -10.95 4.89 3.55
CA GLU A 16 -12.14 4.55 2.78
C GLU A 16 -12.53 3.08 3.00
N MET A 17 -11.58 2.16 3.11
CA MET A 17 -11.87 0.76 3.41
C MET A 17 -12.45 0.58 4.82
N TYR A 18 -11.90 1.29 5.82
CA TYR A 18 -12.45 1.27 7.19
C TYR A 18 -13.88 1.84 7.25
N ASP A 19 -14.15 2.90 6.50
CA ASP A 19 -15.44 3.59 6.56
C ASP A 19 -16.57 2.86 5.79
N ASP A 20 -16.23 1.99 4.84
CA ASP A 20 -17.21 1.34 3.96
C ASP A 20 -18.03 0.24 4.67
N GLY A 21 -17.41 -0.46 5.62
CA GLY A 21 -18.03 -1.55 6.38
C GLY A 21 -18.14 -2.89 5.64
N TYR A 22 -17.79 -2.94 4.33
CA TYR A 22 -17.57 -4.19 3.62
C TYR A 22 -16.23 -4.83 3.98
N PHE A 23 -15.18 -4.01 4.10
CA PHE A 23 -13.83 -4.48 4.39
C PHE A 23 -13.65 -4.70 5.90
N PRO A 24 -13.29 -5.92 6.35
CA PRO A 24 -13.09 -6.21 7.77
C PRO A 24 -11.86 -5.48 8.33
N ASP A 25 -12.08 -4.62 9.33
CA ASP A 25 -11.04 -3.80 9.99
C ASP A 25 -9.76 -4.56 10.31
N HIS A 26 -9.86 -5.78 10.83
CA HIS A 26 -8.70 -6.58 11.24
C HIS A 26 -7.81 -7.03 10.06
N VAL A 27 -8.35 -7.12 8.85
CA VAL A 27 -7.58 -7.40 7.62
C VAL A 27 -7.07 -6.08 7.02
N VAL A 28 -7.88 -5.01 7.06
CA VAL A 28 -7.47 -3.65 6.65
C VAL A 28 -6.28 -3.16 7.50
N ASP A 29 -6.23 -3.50 8.79
CA ASP A 29 -5.10 -3.24 9.70
C ASP A 29 -3.80 -3.84 9.17
N LYS A 30 -3.85 -5.04 8.58
CA LYS A 30 -2.69 -5.70 7.97
C LYS A 30 -2.25 -4.98 6.70
N GLY A 31 -3.19 -4.58 5.85
CA GLY A 31 -2.93 -3.74 4.68
C GLY A 31 -2.24 -2.43 5.05
N ARG A 32 -2.75 -1.76 6.08
CA ARG A 32 -2.13 -0.54 6.63
C ARG A 32 -0.71 -0.81 7.14
N ALA A 33 -0.50 -1.93 7.83
CA ALA A 33 0.83 -2.30 8.31
C ALA A 33 1.82 -2.57 7.16
N ILE A 34 1.38 -3.16 6.04
CA ILE A 34 2.19 -3.34 4.83
C ILE A 34 2.65 -1.97 4.29
N LEU A 35 1.72 -1.02 4.13
CA LEU A 35 2.03 0.32 3.61
C LEU A 35 3.00 1.08 4.53
N LEU A 36 2.81 0.99 5.85
CA LEU A 36 3.74 1.61 6.80
C LEU A 36 5.14 0.97 6.74
N ARG A 37 5.24 -0.36 6.62
CA ARG A 37 6.53 -1.04 6.42
C ARG A 37 7.20 -0.64 5.11
N LEU A 38 6.43 -0.47 4.04
CA LEU A 38 6.94 0.05 2.77
C LEU A 38 7.57 1.44 2.95
N CYS A 39 6.88 2.36 3.63
CA CYS A 39 7.42 3.68 3.98
C CYS A 39 8.72 3.58 4.79
N GLU A 40 8.77 2.71 5.81
CA GLU A 40 9.98 2.50 6.63
C GLU A 40 11.16 2.01 5.79
N ARG A 41 10.90 1.10 4.83
CA ARG A 41 11.91 0.60 3.90
C ARG A 41 12.39 1.68 2.95
N ILE A 42 11.50 2.51 2.40
CA ILE A 42 11.90 3.62 1.53
C ILE A 42 12.80 4.61 2.29
N GLU A 43 12.49 4.93 3.55
CA GLU A 43 13.33 5.83 4.36
C GLU A 43 14.70 5.22 4.71
N ALA A 44 14.73 3.92 4.98
CA ALA A 44 15.97 3.21 5.32
C ALA A 44 16.87 2.97 4.10
N GLU A 45 16.29 2.54 2.99
CA GLU A 45 16.99 2.12 1.77
C GLU A 45 17.27 3.28 0.81
N ARG A 46 16.47 4.36 0.86
CA ARG A 46 16.60 5.57 0.04
C ARG A 46 16.79 5.25 -1.45
N PRO A 47 15.77 4.68 -2.12
CA PRO A 47 15.86 4.32 -3.53
C PRO A 47 16.27 5.53 -4.38
N ALA A 48 17.18 5.31 -5.33
CA ALA A 48 17.76 6.39 -6.15
C ALA A 48 16.92 6.73 -7.39
N ASP A 49 16.06 5.81 -7.82
CA ASP A 49 15.26 5.90 -9.04
C ASP A 49 13.97 5.06 -8.93
N LEU A 50 13.15 5.14 -9.98
CA LEU A 50 11.87 4.41 -10.07
C LEU A 50 12.06 2.89 -10.07
N ALA A 51 13.13 2.37 -10.69
CA ALA A 51 13.37 0.93 -10.72
C ALA A 51 13.65 0.39 -9.31
N ALA A 52 14.44 1.13 -8.53
CA ALA A 52 14.68 0.82 -7.12
C ALA A 52 13.39 0.96 -6.29
N LEU A 53 12.55 1.97 -6.54
CA LEU A 53 11.24 2.10 -5.88
C LEU A 53 10.33 0.90 -6.18
N TYR A 54 10.17 0.51 -7.45
CA TYR A 54 9.31 -0.61 -7.84
C TYR A 54 9.79 -1.94 -7.26
N ALA A 55 11.10 -2.12 -7.10
CA ALA A 55 11.65 -3.27 -6.40
C ALA A 55 11.23 -3.33 -4.91
N LEU A 56 10.96 -2.18 -4.28
CA LEU A 56 10.42 -2.11 -2.91
C LEU A 56 8.90 -2.30 -2.87
N THR A 57 8.16 -1.82 -3.86
CA THR A 57 6.69 -1.95 -3.89
C THR A 57 6.22 -3.34 -4.29
N LYS A 58 6.99 -4.07 -5.10
CA LYS A 58 6.70 -5.46 -5.49
C LYS A 58 6.39 -6.38 -4.30
N PRO A 59 7.27 -6.54 -3.29
CA PRO A 59 6.98 -7.40 -2.15
C PRO A 59 5.79 -6.90 -1.32
N ALA A 60 5.59 -5.58 -1.18
CA ALA A 60 4.41 -5.04 -0.51
C ALA A 60 3.12 -5.41 -1.25
N THR A 61 3.13 -5.39 -2.58
CA THR A 61 1.98 -5.82 -3.40
C THR A 61 1.73 -7.31 -3.26
N GLU A 62 2.77 -8.15 -3.23
CA GLU A 62 2.65 -9.59 -2.99
C GLU A 62 2.07 -9.89 -1.59
N GLU A 63 2.41 -9.09 -0.58
CA GLU A 63 1.78 -9.20 0.74
C GLU A 63 0.28 -8.85 0.70
N PHE A 64 -0.15 -7.90 -0.14
CA PHE A 64 -1.58 -7.64 -0.36
C PHE A 64 -2.28 -8.81 -1.08
N ASN A 65 -1.64 -9.49 -2.03
CA ASN A 65 -2.21 -10.69 -2.66
C ASN A 65 -2.50 -11.77 -1.60
N ALA A 66 -1.61 -11.93 -0.62
CA ALA A 66 -1.83 -12.87 0.47
C ALA A 66 -2.98 -12.47 1.41
N LEU A 67 -3.38 -11.19 1.44
CA LEU A 67 -4.55 -10.75 2.20
C LEU A 67 -5.87 -11.11 1.53
N GLU A 68 -5.89 -11.45 0.23
CA GLU A 68 -7.12 -11.82 -0.48
C GLU A 68 -7.80 -13.03 0.18
N GLU A 69 -7.02 -14.07 0.50
CA GLU A 69 -7.54 -15.26 1.20
C GLU A 69 -8.13 -14.90 2.58
N GLU A 70 -7.57 -13.90 3.26
CA GLU A 70 -8.07 -13.44 4.56
C GLU A 70 -9.34 -12.60 4.44
N PHE A 71 -9.43 -11.76 3.40
CA PHE A 71 -10.66 -11.05 3.08
C PHE A 71 -11.77 -12.03 2.74
N GLU A 72 -11.50 -13.03 1.89
CA GLU A 72 -12.47 -14.07 1.52
C GLU A 72 -12.95 -14.86 2.74
N ALA A 73 -12.03 -15.28 3.61
CA ALA A 73 -12.36 -15.99 4.85
C ALA A 73 -13.27 -15.18 5.79
N ALA A 74 -13.20 -13.85 5.69
CA ALA A 74 -14.03 -12.91 6.43
C ALA A 74 -15.30 -12.45 5.68
N GLY A 75 -15.59 -13.01 4.50
CA GLY A 75 -16.77 -12.67 3.69
C GLY A 75 -16.65 -11.37 2.88
N SER A 76 -15.43 -10.91 2.65
CA SER A 76 -15.04 -9.75 1.84
C SER A 76 -14.15 -10.19 0.68
N MET A 77 -13.73 -9.27 -0.17
CA MET A 77 -12.67 -9.48 -1.17
C MET A 77 -11.99 -8.14 -1.49
N ILE A 78 -10.79 -8.13 -2.09
CA ILE A 78 -10.25 -6.92 -2.70
C ILE A 78 -10.98 -6.73 -4.04
N ASP A 79 -12.15 -6.11 -3.97
CA ASP A 79 -12.96 -5.80 -5.14
C ASP A 79 -12.39 -4.59 -5.92
N THR A 80 -13.14 -4.11 -6.92
CA THR A 80 -12.72 -2.94 -7.71
C THR A 80 -12.49 -1.70 -6.84
N ILE A 81 -13.28 -1.49 -5.79
CA ILE A 81 -13.11 -0.32 -4.90
C ILE A 81 -11.86 -0.50 -4.04
N GLY A 82 -11.70 -1.67 -3.43
CA GLY A 82 -10.51 -1.99 -2.62
C GLY A 82 -9.22 -1.83 -3.41
N ARG A 83 -9.22 -2.31 -4.66
CA ARG A 83 -8.11 -2.15 -5.60
C ARG A 83 -7.71 -0.70 -5.82
N GLU A 84 -8.68 0.17 -6.14
CA GLU A 84 -8.37 1.58 -6.45
C GLU A 84 -7.86 2.29 -5.18
N ILE A 85 -8.45 2.01 -4.01
CA ILE A 85 -7.97 2.56 -2.73
C ILE A 85 -6.52 2.12 -2.45
N ILE A 86 -6.21 0.83 -2.59
CA ILE A 86 -4.85 0.32 -2.37
C ILE A 86 -3.87 0.98 -3.36
N GLY A 87 -4.20 1.01 -4.64
CA GLY A 87 -3.40 1.66 -5.68
C GLY A 87 -3.12 3.13 -5.40
N ASP A 88 -4.15 3.89 -4.99
CA ASP A 88 -4.03 5.30 -4.60
C ASP A 88 -3.07 5.50 -3.42
N HIS A 89 -3.00 4.55 -2.49
CA HIS A 89 -2.04 4.63 -1.40
C HIS A 89 -0.60 4.30 -1.82
N PHE A 90 -0.38 3.35 -2.73
CA PHE A 90 0.94 3.16 -3.33
C PHE A 90 1.39 4.42 -4.09
N TRP A 91 0.48 5.03 -4.84
CA TRP A 91 0.70 6.30 -5.53
C TRP A 91 1.06 7.42 -4.56
N PHE A 92 0.27 7.59 -3.49
CA PHE A 92 0.55 8.56 -2.43
C PHE A 92 1.95 8.36 -1.83
N VAL A 93 2.35 7.12 -1.53
CA VAL A 93 3.68 6.82 -0.98
C VAL A 93 4.78 7.26 -1.94
N ALA A 94 4.67 6.93 -3.23
CA ALA A 94 5.65 7.37 -4.23
C ALA A 94 5.80 8.91 -4.25
N LEU A 95 4.68 9.64 -4.30
CA LEU A 95 4.67 11.11 -4.26
C LEU A 95 5.21 11.67 -2.94
N ALA A 96 4.92 11.03 -1.82
CA ALA A 96 5.38 11.47 -0.50
C ALA A 96 6.91 11.43 -0.39
N TYR A 97 7.55 10.48 -1.08
CA TYR A 97 9.00 10.32 -1.14
C TYR A 97 9.67 10.97 -2.38
N GLY A 98 8.92 11.72 -3.18
CA GLY A 98 9.45 12.55 -4.25
C GLY A 98 9.51 11.90 -5.64
N PHE A 99 8.91 10.72 -5.81
CA PHE A 99 8.81 10.03 -7.09
C PHE A 99 7.58 10.49 -7.87
N THR A 100 7.61 11.72 -8.40
CA THR A 100 6.46 12.33 -9.09
C THR A 100 6.15 11.71 -10.44
N ASP A 101 7.13 11.05 -11.05
CA ASP A 101 7.03 10.42 -12.38
C ASP A 101 6.80 8.90 -12.27
N ALA A 102 6.45 8.39 -11.09
CA ALA A 102 6.08 6.99 -10.94
C ALA A 102 4.89 6.66 -11.87
N ASP A 103 4.72 5.39 -12.19
CA ASP A 103 3.54 4.87 -12.86
C ASP A 103 2.73 4.08 -11.82
N GLY A 104 1.46 4.44 -11.68
CA GLY A 104 0.53 3.77 -10.76
C GLY A 104 0.47 2.26 -11.00
N GLU A 105 0.47 1.84 -12.27
CA GLU A 105 0.38 0.42 -12.64
C GLU A 105 1.66 -0.34 -12.31
N GLU A 106 2.83 0.29 -12.47
CA GLU A 106 4.12 -0.31 -12.13
C GLU A 106 4.31 -0.45 -10.61
N LEU A 107 3.80 0.50 -9.83
CA LEU A 107 3.88 0.44 -8.36
C LEU A 107 3.19 -0.81 -7.79
N ILE A 108 2.11 -1.26 -8.43
CA ILE A 108 1.32 -2.44 -8.04
C ILE A 108 1.35 -3.54 -9.11
N ALA A 109 2.42 -3.62 -9.91
CA ALA A 109 2.51 -4.54 -11.06
C ALA A 109 2.42 -6.03 -10.67
N ALA A 110 2.73 -6.36 -9.43
CA ALA A 110 2.67 -7.73 -8.91
C ALA A 110 1.30 -8.13 -8.34
N ARG A 111 0.27 -7.28 -8.48
CA ARG A 111 -1.07 -7.57 -7.94
C ARG A 111 -1.73 -8.74 -8.66
N GLU A 112 -2.49 -9.51 -7.91
CA GLU A 112 -3.34 -10.60 -8.42
C GLU A 112 -4.84 -10.35 -8.17
N TRP A 113 -5.17 -9.24 -7.52
CA TRP A 113 -6.51 -8.72 -7.22
C TRP A 113 -6.97 -7.64 -8.22
#